data_AF-A0A2V7YRC4-F1
#
_entry.id   AF-A0A2V7YRC4-F1
#
_cell.length_a   1.000
_cell.length_b   1.000
_cell.length_c   1.000
_cell.angle_alpha   90.00
_cell.angle_beta   90.00
_cell.angle_gamma   90.00
#
_symmetry.space_group_name_H-M   'P 1'
#
loop_
_entity.id
_entity.type
_entity.pdbx_description
1 polymer ?
#
loop_
_entity_poly.entity_id
_entity_poly.type
_entity_poly.pdbx_seq_one_letter_code
_entity_poly.pdbx_strand_id
1 'polypeptide(L)'
;MEAGLHTVGWLRDGIGEEAAARAAAQRDVEVVPLSEHSRGRLERAGLQLGFAAVDAGEIRRGVRELAAALETITEPSATDRRSRNRR
;
A
#
# COMPACT_ATOMS: atom_id res chain seq x y z
N MET A 1 10.91 7.07 26.58
CA MET A 1 9.90 6.30 25.82
C MET A 1 9.91 6.85 24.41
N GLU A 2 10.60 6.19 23.48
CA GLU A 2 10.46 6.50 22.06
C GLU A 2 9.14 5.87 21.61
N ALA A 3 8.14 6.71 21.33
CA ALA A 3 6.84 6.25 20.88
C ALA A 3 6.83 6.10 19.35
N GLY A 4 6.16 5.05 18.87
CA GLY A 4 5.88 4.78 17.47
C GLY A 4 6.77 3.68 16.89
N LEU A 5 6.34 2.42 16.97
CA LEU A 5 6.97 1.32 16.22
C LEU A 5 6.32 1.18 14.83
N HIS A 6 5.08 1.66 14.69
CA HIS A 6 4.26 1.52 13.50
C HIS A 6 3.37 2.73 13.24
N THR A 7 3.01 2.95 11.98
CA THR A 7 1.96 3.87 11.54
C THR A 7 1.01 3.16 10.58
N VAL A 8 -0.18 3.72 10.36
CA VAL A 8 -1.20 3.19 9.44
C VAL A 8 -1.38 4.15 8.26
N GLY A 9 -1.26 3.61 7.05
CA GLY A 9 -1.64 4.29 5.82
C GLY A 9 -2.97 3.74 5.31
N TRP A 10 -3.99 4.59 5.21
CA TRP A 10 -5.28 4.19 4.66
C TRP A 10 -5.22 4.18 3.13
N LEU A 11 -5.65 3.08 2.53
CA LEU A 11 -5.72 2.94 1.08
C LEU A 11 -6.90 3.75 0.53
N ARG A 12 -6.81 4.12 -0.75
CA ARG A 12 -7.95 4.67 -1.49
C ARG A 12 -8.97 3.58 -1.78
N ASP A 13 -10.22 3.97 -1.98
CA ASP A 13 -11.30 3.04 -2.30
C ASP A 13 -10.99 2.22 -3.56
N GLY A 14 -11.41 0.96 -3.53
CA GLY A 14 -11.18 -0.01 -4.60
C GLY A 14 -9.79 -0.65 -4.62
N ILE A 15 -8.86 -0.25 -3.75
CA ILE A 15 -7.58 -0.97 -3.55
C ILE A 15 -7.71 -1.95 -2.40
N GLY A 16 -7.46 -3.23 -2.68
CA GLY A 16 -7.38 -4.27 -1.66
C GLY A 16 -6.00 -4.32 -0.98
N GLU A 17 -5.99 -4.62 0.31
CA GLU A 17 -4.75 -4.69 1.11
C GLU A 17 -3.78 -5.74 0.57
N GLU A 18 -4.28 -6.93 0.19
CA GLU A 18 -3.47 -8.02 -0.35
C GLU A 18 -2.78 -7.65 -1.68
N ALA A 19 -3.52 -6.98 -2.57
CA ALA A 19 -2.97 -6.52 -3.84
C ALA A 19 -1.88 -5.45 -3.62
N ALA A 20 -2.11 -4.55 -2.66
CA ALA A 20 -1.14 -3.53 -2.26
C ALA A 20 0.11 -4.16 -1.62
N ALA A 21 -0.04 -5.09 -0.70
CA ALA A 21 1.06 -5.79 -0.03
C ALA A 21 1.90 -6.58 -1.04
N ARG A 22 1.26 -7.32 -1.96
CA ARG A 22 1.95 -8.04 -3.03
C ARG A 22 2.68 -7.11 -4.01
N ALA A 23 2.12 -5.94 -4.33
CA ALA A 23 2.78 -4.96 -5.19
C ALA A 23 3.99 -4.30 -4.49
N ALA A 24 3.88 -4.05 -3.18
CA ALA A 24 4.98 -3.52 -2.36
C ALA A 24 6.12 -4.53 -2.23
N ALA A 25 5.81 -5.80 -1.96
CA ALA A 25 6.80 -6.88 -1.84
C ALA A 25 7.65 -7.07 -3.12
N GLN A 26 7.06 -6.85 -4.31
CA GLN A 26 7.80 -6.87 -5.59
C GLN A 26 8.84 -5.76 -5.72
N ARG A 27 8.83 -4.77 -4.83
CA ARG A 27 9.78 -3.65 -4.77
C ARG A 27 10.60 -3.64 -3.48
N ASP A 28 10.70 -4.79 -2.81
CA ASP A 28 11.42 -4.94 -1.53
C ASP A 28 10.88 -4.03 -0.41
N VAL A 29 9.57 -3.75 -0.42
CA VAL A 29 8.90 -3.02 0.67
C VAL A 29 7.94 -3.95 1.41
N GLU A 30 8.22 -4.17 2.69
CA GLU A 30 7.36 -4.95 3.58
C GLU A 30 6.29 -4.07 4.23
N VAL A 31 5.04 -4.53 4.17
CA VAL A 31 3.87 -3.89 4.78
C VAL A 31 2.95 -4.99 5.30
N VAL A 32 2.14 -4.68 6.31
CA VAL A 32 1.16 -5.64 6.84
C VAL A 32 -0.26 -5.16 6.53
N PRO A 33 -1.12 -5.99 5.89
CA PRO A 33 -2.54 -5.71 5.77
C PRO A 33 -3.17 -5.39 7.13
N LEU A 34 -3.87 -4.27 7.26
CA LEU A 34 -4.44 -3.86 8.54
C LEU A 34 -5.51 -4.85 9.03
N SER A 35 -6.18 -5.55 8.10
CA SER A 35 -7.17 -6.57 8.44
C SER A 35 -6.61 -7.72 9.30
N GLU A 36 -5.32 -8.04 9.22
CA GLU A 36 -4.68 -9.10 10.03
C GLU A 36 -4.73 -8.80 11.53
N HIS A 37 -4.81 -7.52 11.91
CA HIS A 37 -4.88 -7.08 13.30
C HIS A 37 -6.29 -6.63 13.72
N SER A 38 -7.29 -6.81 12.84
CA SER A 38 -8.67 -6.38 13.08
C SER A 38 -9.57 -7.55 13.54
N ARG A 39 -10.48 -7.28 14.48
CA ARG A 39 -11.48 -8.27 14.95
C ARG A 39 -12.83 -8.16 14.22
N GLY A 40 -12.83 -7.66 12.99
CA GLY A 40 -14.06 -7.44 12.22
C GLY A 40 -13.77 -6.84 10.83
N ARG A 41 -14.80 -6.72 9.98
CA ARG A 41 -14.64 -6.10 8.66
C ARG A 41 -14.32 -4.61 8.84
N LEU A 42 -13.17 -4.19 8.35
CA LEU A 42 -12.82 -2.77 8.28
C LEU A 42 -13.64 -2.10 7.17
N GLU A 43 -14.20 -0.92 7.46
CA GLU A 43 -14.89 -0.10 6.45
C GLU A 43 -13.92 0.43 5.40
N ARG A 44 -12.63 0.55 5.76
CA ARG A 44 -11.57 1.04 4.89
C ARG A 44 -10.33 0.16 5.01
N ALA A 45 -9.79 -0.21 3.86
CA ALA A 45 -8.53 -0.93 3.73
C ALA A 45 -7.35 -0.05 4.17
N GLY A 46 -6.37 -0.63 4.84
CA GLY A 46 -5.15 0.04 5.28
C GLY A 46 -3.94 -0.88 5.32
N LEU A 47 -2.77 -0.26 5.40
CA LEU A 47 -1.50 -0.95 5.60
C LEU A 47 -0.85 -0.44 6.87
N GLN A 48 -0.38 -1.36 7.71
CA GLN A 48 0.51 -1.05 8.82
C GLN A 48 1.95 -1.04 8.33
N LEU A 49 2.67 0.02 8.70
CA LEU A 49 4.06 0.29 8.31
C LEU A 49 4.92 0.30 9.57
N GLY A 50 5.86 -0.64 9.69
CA GLY A 50 6.88 -0.62 10.74
C GLY A 50 8.07 0.26 10.37
N PHE A 51 8.59 1.03 11.32
CA PHE A 51 9.75 1.92 11.08
C PHE A 51 10.78 1.92 12.21
N ALA A 52 10.58 1.12 13.26
CA ALA A 52 11.41 1.12 14.46
C ALA A 52 12.91 0.87 14.23
N ALA A 53 13.25 0.08 13.22
CA ALA A 53 14.62 -0.31 12.87
C ALA A 53 15.09 0.25 11.52
N VAL A 54 14.39 1.25 10.99
CA VAL A 54 14.61 1.76 9.63
C VAL A 54 15.11 3.20 9.71
N ASP A 55 16.22 3.51 9.04
CA ASP A 55 16.75 4.88 9.06
C ASP A 55 15.96 5.84 8.16
N ALA A 56 16.17 7.14 8.31
CA ALA A 56 15.41 8.13 7.56
C ALA A 56 15.62 8.06 6.03
N GLY A 57 16.78 7.61 5.57
CA GLY A 57 17.07 7.38 4.15
C GLY A 57 16.30 6.18 3.61
N GLU A 58 16.30 5.08 4.35
CA GLU A 58 15.54 3.87 4.04
C GLU A 58 14.03 4.12 4.08
N ILE A 59 13.51 4.87 5.07
CA ILE A 59 12.10 5.29 5.11
C ILE A 59 11.74 6.06 3.84
N ARG A 60 12.55 7.05 3.46
CA ARG A 60 12.28 7.85 2.25
C ARG A 60 12.31 6.99 0.98
N ARG A 61 13.23 6.02 0.88
CA ARG A 61 13.28 5.08 -0.23
C ARG A 61 12.04 4.18 -0.23
N GLY A 62 11.73 3.52 0.88
CA GLY A 62 10.58 2.63 1.01
C GLY A 62 9.26 3.32 0.70
N VAL A 63 9.06 4.56 1.15
CA VAL A 63 7.85 5.34 0.82
C VAL A 63 7.74 5.63 -0.68
N ARG A 64 8.85 5.95 -1.37
CA ARG A 64 8.83 6.15 -2.83
C ARG A 64 8.52 4.86 -3.58
N GLU A 65 9.12 3.74 -3.17
CA GLU A 65 8.86 2.44 -3.78
C GLU A 65 7.43 1.96 -3.51
N LEU A 66 6.90 2.22 -2.31
CA LEU A 66 5.51 1.95 -1.97
C LEU A 66 4.55 2.78 -2.84
N ALA A 67 4.84 4.06 -3.05
CA ALA A 67 4.04 4.91 -3.94
C ALA A 67 4.03 4.35 -5.37
N ALA A 68 5.21 4.01 -5.91
CA ALA A 68 5.33 3.41 -7.24
C ALA A 68 4.59 2.06 -7.34
N ALA A 69 4.62 1.22 -6.30
CA ALA A 69 3.85 -0.01 -6.23
C ALA A 69 2.33 0.27 -6.32
N LEU A 70 1.84 1.20 -5.50
CA LEU A 70 0.42 1.55 -5.45
C LEU A 70 -0.06 2.17 -6.77
N GLU A 71 0.77 2.94 -7.45
CA GLU A 71 0.46 3.48 -8.78
C GLU A 71 0.20 2.36 -9.80
N THR A 72 0.98 1.27 -9.79
CA THR A 72 0.78 0.15 -10.73
C THR A 72 -0.56 -0.56 -10.61
N ILE A 73 -1.17 -0.54 -9.43
CA ILE A 73 -2.49 -1.16 -9.17
C ILE A 73 -3.63 -0.14 -9.16
N THR A 74 -3.29 1.14 -9.30
CA THR A 74 -4.21 2.28 -9.32
C THR A 74 -4.48 2.76 -10.74
N GLU A 75 -3.46 2.70 -11.61
CA GLU A 75 -3.66 3.05 -13.00
C GLU A 75 -4.67 2.11 -13.65
N PRO A 76 -5.71 2.63 -14.33
CA PRO A 76 -6.55 1.79 -15.15
C PRO A 76 -5.64 1.16 -16.21
N SER A 77 -5.49 -0.16 -16.13
CA SER A 77 -4.74 -0.98 -17.08
C SER A 77 -4.99 -0.43 -18.48
N ALA A 78 -3.94 -0.15 -19.26
CA ALA A 78 -4.06 0.43 -20.60
C ALA A 78 -5.03 -0.33 -21.54
N THR A 79 -5.37 -1.56 -21.20
CA THR A 79 -6.45 -2.39 -21.79
C THR A 79 -7.86 -1.77 -21.64
N ASP A 80 -8.15 -1.07 -20.55
CA ASP A 80 -9.48 -0.51 -20.23
C ASP A 80 -9.72 0.88 -20.86
N ARG A 81 -8.68 1.51 -21.43
CA ARG A 81 -8.81 2.76 -22.20
C ARG A 81 -9.30 2.53 -23.63
N ARG A 82 -9.03 1.37 -24.23
CA ARG A 82 -9.46 1.07 -25.61
C ARG A 82 -10.94 0.70 -25.75
N SER A 83 -11.62 0.27 -24.68
CA SER A 83 -13.05 -0.08 -24.74
C SER A 83 -13.99 1.13 -24.60
N ARG A 84 -13.50 2.28 -24.09
CA ARG A 84 -14.33 3.48 -23.89
C ARG A 84 -14.45 4.38 -25.12
N ASN A 85 -13.66 4.16 -26.16
CA ASN A 85 -13.60 5.06 -27.32
C ASN A 85 -14.31 4.52 -28.58
N ARG A 86 -15.30 3.64 -28.42
CA ARG A 86 -16.29 3.32 -29.46
C ARG A 86 -17.65 3.90 -29.05
N ARG A 87 -17.85 5.19 -29.30
CA ARG A 87 -19.16 5.81 -29.44
C ARG A 87 -19.17 6.57 -30.76
#